data_AF-A0A2D5S6C6-F1
#
_entry.id   AF-A0A2D5S6C6-F1
#
_cell.length_a   1.000
_cell.length_b   1.000
_cell.length_c   1.000
_cell.angle_alpha   90.00
_cell.angle_beta   90.00
_cell.angle_gamma   90.00
#
_symmetry.space_group_name_H-M   'P 1'
#
loop_
_entity.id
_entity.type
_entity.pdbx_description
1 polymer ?
#
loop_
_entity_poly.entity_id
_entity_poly.type
_entity_poly.pdbx_seq_one_letter_code
_entity_poly.pdbx_strand_id
1 'polypeptide(L)'
;GLPGEGNLTVFNNGNGRPDGAYSTIEEFTPPILRDGSYALARGGAYGPESASILYIADDPTSFYSSGLSGVQRLENGNTLFCKGRNSGASLRGGEFYEIDPDGEVIWLYVNPVGPGGVLTQGDDPNGLQNAFRCSRYASDFPGFDGRDLTPGGPIELPACAGDLNGDGIVGGADLGLLLAVWGSNDPAADLSGDGTVGGADLGLLAAAWGSCS
;
A
#
# COMPACT_ATOMS: atom_id res chain seq x y z
N GLY A 1 -6.61 -20.80 -14.54
CA GLY A 1 -6.53 -19.39 -14.14
C GLY A 1 -6.44 -19.26 -12.64
N LEU A 2 -6.63 -18.06 -12.11
CA LEU A 2 -6.72 -17.79 -10.66
C LEU A 2 -8.09 -18.21 -10.10
N PRO A 3 -8.27 -18.27 -8.77
CA PRO A 3 -9.60 -18.42 -8.18
C PRO A 3 -10.58 -17.38 -8.74
N GLY A 4 -11.77 -17.83 -9.17
CA GLY A 4 -12.72 -16.97 -9.89
C GLY A 4 -12.45 -16.84 -11.39
N GLU A 5 -11.66 -17.72 -12.00
CA GLU A 5 -11.39 -17.72 -13.45
C GLU A 5 -12.68 -17.58 -14.28
N GLY A 6 -12.66 -16.60 -15.20
CA GLY A 6 -13.82 -16.20 -16.00
C GLY A 6 -14.55 -14.97 -15.45
N ASN A 7 -14.41 -14.66 -14.16
CA ASN A 7 -14.92 -13.43 -13.57
C ASN A 7 -14.01 -12.23 -13.87
N LEU A 8 -14.58 -11.04 -13.71
CA LEU A 8 -13.88 -9.76 -13.74
C LEU A 8 -13.88 -9.15 -12.34
N THR A 9 -12.70 -8.81 -11.83
CA THR A 9 -12.52 -8.03 -10.60
C THR A 9 -12.29 -6.56 -10.95
N VAL A 10 -12.97 -5.66 -10.25
CA VAL A 10 -12.93 -4.22 -10.50
C VAL A 10 -12.75 -3.45 -9.20
N PHE A 11 -11.85 -2.46 -9.20
CA PHE A 11 -11.90 -1.38 -8.23
C PHE A 11 -12.95 -0.39 -8.74
N ASN A 12 -14.14 -0.38 -8.14
CA ASN A 12 -15.21 0.53 -8.54
C ASN A 12 -15.02 1.85 -7.80
N ASN A 13 -14.52 2.88 -8.49
CA ASN A 13 -14.26 4.19 -7.90
C ASN A 13 -15.52 4.85 -7.32
N GLY A 14 -16.72 4.53 -7.82
CA GLY A 14 -17.98 5.04 -7.29
C GLY A 14 -18.35 6.48 -7.70
N ASN A 15 -17.70 7.04 -8.71
CA ASN A 15 -18.02 8.38 -9.22
C ASN A 15 -19.51 8.49 -9.64
N GLY A 16 -20.25 9.41 -9.02
CA GLY A 16 -21.67 9.63 -9.32
C GLY A 16 -22.62 8.56 -8.75
N ARG A 17 -22.15 7.71 -7.83
CA ARG A 17 -23.01 6.74 -7.14
C ARG A 17 -24.11 7.49 -6.35
N PRO A 18 -25.39 7.08 -6.45
CA PRO A 18 -26.51 7.80 -5.81
C PRO A 18 -26.42 7.86 -4.28
N ASP A 19 -25.88 6.81 -3.66
CA ASP A 19 -25.87 6.63 -2.21
C ASP A 19 -24.67 7.28 -1.52
N GLY A 20 -23.82 7.98 -2.26
CA GLY A 20 -22.65 8.70 -1.74
C GLY A 20 -21.34 8.33 -2.42
N ALA A 21 -20.30 9.08 -2.08
CA ALA A 21 -18.98 8.99 -2.68
C ALA A 21 -18.08 8.03 -1.88
N TYR A 22 -18.03 6.78 -2.32
CA TYR A 22 -17.17 5.73 -1.76
C TYR A 22 -16.80 4.72 -2.85
N SER A 23 -15.71 3.98 -2.63
CA SER A 23 -15.24 2.95 -3.53
C SER A 23 -15.53 1.56 -2.99
N THR A 24 -15.58 0.57 -3.88
CA THR A 24 -15.78 -0.84 -3.54
C THR A 24 -14.84 -1.71 -4.37
N ILE A 25 -14.51 -2.89 -3.85
CA ILE A 25 -13.91 -3.94 -4.64
C ILE A 25 -15.02 -4.91 -5.03
N GLU A 26 -15.19 -5.10 -6.32
CA GLU A 26 -16.31 -5.84 -6.88
C GLU A 26 -15.81 -6.96 -7.79
N GLU A 27 -16.54 -8.07 -7.81
CA GLU A 27 -16.34 -9.16 -8.75
C GLU A 27 -17.65 -9.52 -9.43
N PHE A 28 -17.61 -9.79 -10.72
CA PHE A 28 -18.78 -10.25 -11.44
C PHE A 28 -18.41 -11.21 -12.56
N THR A 29 -19.33 -12.14 -12.85
CA THR A 29 -19.23 -12.99 -14.04
C THR A 29 -19.79 -12.22 -15.24
N PRO A 30 -18.99 -11.92 -16.27
CA PRO A 30 -19.50 -11.28 -17.47
C PRO A 30 -20.46 -12.25 -18.21
N PRO A 31 -21.64 -11.80 -18.67
CA PRO A 31 -22.65 -12.66 -19.31
C PRO A 31 -22.29 -12.94 -20.77
N ILE A 32 -21.12 -13.53 -20.98
CA ILE A 32 -20.57 -13.85 -22.30
C ILE A 32 -21.33 -15.06 -22.86
N LEU A 33 -21.86 -14.91 -24.07
CA LEU A 33 -22.49 -15.99 -24.82
C LEU A 33 -21.45 -16.98 -25.34
N ARG A 34 -21.88 -18.17 -25.77
CA ARG A 34 -20.97 -19.23 -26.25
C ARG A 34 -20.10 -18.83 -27.44
N ASP A 35 -20.53 -17.84 -28.22
CA ASP A 35 -19.80 -17.30 -29.37
C ASP A 35 -18.88 -16.11 -29.01
N GLY A 36 -18.76 -15.78 -27.72
CA GLY A 36 -17.96 -14.66 -27.22
C GLY A 36 -18.66 -13.30 -27.25
N SER A 37 -19.92 -13.24 -27.69
CA SER A 37 -20.69 -11.99 -27.74
C SER A 37 -21.43 -11.71 -26.43
N TYR A 38 -21.99 -10.50 -26.32
CA TYR A 38 -22.86 -10.11 -25.20
C TYR A 38 -24.29 -9.93 -25.70
N ALA A 39 -25.26 -10.46 -24.96
CA ALA A 39 -26.67 -10.19 -25.22
C ALA A 39 -27.02 -8.76 -24.81
N LEU A 40 -27.63 -8.00 -25.72
CA LEU A 40 -28.17 -6.67 -25.44
C LEU A 40 -29.60 -6.57 -25.96
N ALA A 41 -30.57 -6.50 -25.04
CA ALA A 41 -31.94 -6.17 -25.41
C ALA A 41 -32.00 -4.74 -25.93
N ARG A 42 -32.85 -4.46 -26.93
CA ARG A 42 -33.04 -3.11 -27.46
C ARG A 42 -33.48 -2.16 -26.34
N GLY A 43 -32.66 -1.15 -26.05
CA GLY A 43 -32.91 -0.19 -24.97
C GLY A 43 -32.56 -0.68 -23.56
N GLY A 44 -31.98 -1.88 -23.44
CA GLY A 44 -31.48 -2.42 -22.17
C GLY A 44 -30.01 -2.05 -21.91
N ALA A 45 -29.50 -2.53 -20.78
CA ALA A 45 -28.07 -2.50 -20.43
C ALA A 45 -27.46 -3.90 -20.58
N TYR A 46 -26.13 -3.97 -20.71
CA TYR A 46 -25.42 -5.23 -20.57
C TYR A 46 -25.51 -5.72 -19.12
N GLY A 47 -25.66 -7.03 -18.94
CA GLY A 47 -25.55 -7.64 -17.62
C GLY A 47 -24.09 -7.78 -17.16
N PRO A 48 -23.87 -8.29 -15.94
CA PRO A 48 -24.91 -8.70 -14.99
C PRO A 48 -25.61 -7.50 -14.34
N GLU A 49 -26.78 -7.72 -13.73
CA GLU A 49 -27.53 -6.64 -13.05
C GLU A 49 -26.80 -6.12 -11.80
N SER A 50 -25.99 -6.98 -11.16
CA SER A 50 -25.20 -6.64 -9.99
C SER A 50 -23.87 -7.38 -9.99
N ALA A 51 -22.92 -6.84 -9.23
CA ALA A 51 -21.66 -7.47 -8.89
C ALA A 51 -21.68 -7.92 -7.42
N SER A 52 -20.86 -8.92 -7.09
CA SER A 52 -20.56 -9.28 -5.72
C SER A 52 -19.55 -8.29 -5.15
N ILE A 53 -19.84 -7.75 -3.96
CA ILE A 53 -18.90 -6.89 -3.24
C ILE A 53 -17.91 -7.81 -2.52
N LEU A 54 -16.64 -7.73 -2.89
CA LEU A 54 -15.54 -8.39 -2.18
C LEU A 54 -15.07 -7.55 -0.98
N TYR A 55 -15.15 -6.22 -1.09
CA TYR A 55 -14.77 -5.31 -0.01
C TYR A 55 -15.53 -3.99 -0.08
N ILE A 56 -15.96 -3.55 1.10
CA ILE A 56 -16.44 -2.19 1.41
C ILE A 56 -15.97 -1.86 2.83
N ALA A 57 -15.52 -0.63 3.06
CA ALA A 57 -15.12 -0.20 4.39
C ALA A 57 -16.35 -0.03 5.32
N ASP A 58 -16.17 -0.28 6.62
CA ASP A 58 -17.22 -0.11 7.65
C ASP A 58 -17.84 1.30 7.63
N ASP A 59 -16.99 2.32 7.54
CA ASP A 59 -17.38 3.66 7.08
C ASP A 59 -17.03 3.77 5.59
N PRO A 60 -18.00 3.67 4.67
CA PRO A 60 -17.70 3.71 3.24
C PRO A 60 -16.98 4.99 2.82
N THR A 61 -17.27 6.13 3.45
CA THR A 61 -16.67 7.42 3.07
C THR A 61 -15.20 7.53 3.44
N SER A 62 -14.74 6.70 4.37
CA SER A 62 -13.32 6.57 4.71
C SER A 62 -12.49 5.92 3.59
N PHE A 63 -13.12 5.18 2.68
CA PHE A 63 -12.49 4.49 1.54
C PHE A 63 -13.08 5.00 0.22
N TYR A 64 -12.53 6.11 -0.28
CA TYR A 64 -12.95 6.69 -1.56
C TYR A 64 -11.75 7.15 -2.38
N SER A 65 -11.73 6.77 -3.66
CA SER A 65 -10.77 7.24 -4.65
C SER A 65 -11.52 7.53 -5.94
N SER A 66 -11.63 8.79 -6.35
CA SER A 66 -12.38 9.15 -7.57
C SER A 66 -11.64 8.89 -8.90
N GLY A 67 -10.42 8.37 -8.83
CA GLY A 67 -9.63 7.95 -9.99
C GLY A 67 -8.35 7.24 -9.53
N LEU A 68 -7.57 6.73 -10.48
CA LEU A 68 -6.48 5.78 -10.18
C LEU A 68 -7.04 4.51 -9.51
N SER A 69 -6.17 3.75 -8.84
CA SER A 69 -6.47 2.47 -8.18
C SER A 69 -6.30 1.25 -9.08
N GLY A 70 -6.20 0.08 -8.44
CA GLY A 70 -6.13 -1.20 -9.10
C GLY A 70 -6.53 -2.33 -8.17
N VAL A 71 -6.84 -3.48 -8.76
CA VAL A 71 -7.18 -4.73 -8.06
C VAL A 71 -6.52 -5.90 -8.78
N GLN A 72 -6.11 -6.91 -8.03
CA GLN A 72 -5.51 -8.15 -8.50
C GLN A 72 -5.92 -9.30 -7.59
N ARG A 73 -6.58 -10.33 -8.15
CA ARG A 73 -6.74 -11.62 -7.49
C ARG A 73 -5.39 -12.33 -7.37
N LEU A 74 -5.13 -12.98 -6.24
CA LEU A 74 -3.92 -13.75 -5.98
C LEU A 74 -4.18 -15.27 -6.04
N GLU A 75 -3.11 -16.06 -6.21
CA GLU A 75 -3.20 -17.52 -6.37
C GLU A 75 -3.77 -18.24 -5.15
N ASN A 76 -3.54 -17.70 -3.94
CA ASN A 76 -4.06 -18.23 -2.69
C ASN A 76 -5.55 -17.89 -2.46
N GLY A 77 -6.18 -17.15 -3.37
CA GLY A 77 -7.57 -16.70 -3.24
C GLY A 77 -7.72 -15.30 -2.67
N ASN A 78 -6.67 -14.71 -2.10
CA ASN A 78 -6.71 -13.35 -1.58
C ASN A 78 -6.87 -12.32 -2.71
N THR A 79 -7.27 -11.10 -2.35
CA THR A 79 -7.39 -9.99 -3.30
C THR A 79 -6.52 -8.83 -2.84
N LEU A 80 -5.54 -8.45 -3.67
CA LEU A 80 -4.72 -7.26 -3.48
C LEU A 80 -5.37 -6.08 -4.21
N PHE A 81 -5.47 -4.92 -3.59
CA PHE A 81 -5.91 -3.69 -4.25
C PHE A 81 -5.23 -2.47 -3.67
N CYS A 82 -5.23 -1.36 -4.42
CA CYS A 82 -4.76 -0.08 -3.91
C CYS A 82 -5.81 1.01 -4.10
N LYS A 83 -6.03 1.80 -3.05
CA LYS A 83 -6.75 3.06 -3.13
C LYS A 83 -5.80 4.15 -3.62
N GLY A 84 -5.96 4.52 -4.88
CA GLY A 84 -4.95 5.28 -5.59
C GLY A 84 -4.82 6.74 -5.19
N ARG A 85 -5.91 7.45 -4.88
CA ARG A 85 -5.87 8.87 -4.49
C ARG A 85 -6.73 9.17 -3.27
N ASN A 86 -6.42 10.26 -2.58
CA ASN A 86 -7.34 10.83 -1.60
C ASN A 86 -8.55 11.49 -2.27
N SER A 87 -9.74 11.39 -1.68
CA SER A 87 -10.97 11.93 -2.27
C SER A 87 -12.06 12.11 -1.23
N GLY A 88 -12.78 13.23 -1.29
CA GLY A 88 -13.89 13.50 -0.37
C GLY A 88 -13.43 13.47 1.09
N ALA A 89 -14.11 12.68 1.93
CA ALA A 89 -13.76 12.47 3.33
C ALA A 89 -12.58 11.49 3.53
N SER A 90 -12.15 10.81 2.48
CA SER A 90 -11.04 9.86 2.50
C SER A 90 -9.72 10.61 2.36
N LEU A 91 -9.03 10.83 3.48
CA LEU A 91 -7.90 11.76 3.59
C LEU A 91 -6.61 11.27 2.92
N ARG A 92 -6.40 9.95 2.89
CA ARG A 92 -5.16 9.33 2.43
C ARG A 92 -5.24 8.89 0.97
N GLY A 93 -4.14 8.94 0.24
CA GLY A 93 -3.97 8.31 -1.06
C GLY A 93 -2.84 7.29 -0.96
N GLY A 94 -2.77 6.33 -1.89
CA GLY A 94 -1.72 5.31 -1.85
C GLY A 94 -1.84 4.37 -0.65
N GLU A 95 -3.02 3.82 -0.44
CA GLU A 95 -3.21 2.74 0.53
C GLU A 95 -3.33 1.42 -0.23
N PHE A 96 -2.67 0.37 0.26
CA PHE A 96 -2.54 -0.93 -0.37
C PHE A 96 -3.07 -1.95 0.61
N TYR A 97 -4.02 -2.74 0.17
CA TYR A 97 -4.74 -3.68 1.01
C TYR A 97 -4.62 -5.08 0.41
N GLU A 98 -4.48 -6.07 1.27
CA GLU A 98 -4.78 -7.46 0.93
C GLU A 98 -5.94 -7.91 1.81
N ILE A 99 -6.99 -8.43 1.16
CA ILE A 99 -8.08 -9.12 1.84
C ILE A 99 -8.00 -10.62 1.61
N ASP A 100 -8.44 -11.38 2.59
CA ASP A 100 -8.69 -12.82 2.43
C ASP A 100 -9.98 -13.09 1.62
N PRO A 101 -10.33 -14.36 1.31
CA PRO A 101 -11.54 -14.68 0.57
C PRO A 101 -12.85 -14.32 1.28
N ASP A 102 -12.83 -14.14 2.60
CA ASP A 102 -14.00 -13.76 3.40
C ASP A 102 -14.21 -12.23 3.44
N GLY A 103 -13.24 -11.47 2.91
CA GLY A 103 -13.30 -10.01 2.81
C GLY A 103 -12.56 -9.28 3.94
N GLU A 104 -11.88 -10.01 4.82
CA GLU A 104 -11.16 -9.44 5.95
C GLU A 104 -9.81 -8.86 5.52
N VAL A 105 -9.49 -7.66 5.98
CA VAL A 105 -8.18 -7.02 5.70
C VAL A 105 -7.11 -7.71 6.52
N ILE A 106 -6.20 -8.43 5.85
CA ILE A 106 -5.09 -9.15 6.47
C ILE A 106 -3.75 -8.40 6.34
N TRP A 107 -3.70 -7.40 5.45
CA TRP A 107 -2.53 -6.55 5.28
C TRP A 107 -2.93 -5.17 4.80
N LEU A 108 -2.27 -4.15 5.34
CA LEU A 108 -2.38 -2.76 4.94
C LEU A 108 -0.98 -2.15 4.89
N TYR A 109 -0.69 -1.46 3.80
CA TYR A 109 0.48 -0.61 3.66
C TYR A 109 0.06 0.76 3.15
N VAL A 110 0.72 1.81 3.65
CA VAL A 110 0.49 3.18 3.21
C VAL A 110 1.76 3.66 2.55
N ASN A 111 1.68 4.08 1.28
CA ASN A 111 2.84 4.60 0.55
C ASN A 111 3.29 5.91 1.18
N PRO A 112 4.58 6.05 1.56
CA PRO A 112 5.11 7.30 2.09
C PRO A 112 5.64 8.26 1.01
N VAL A 113 5.68 7.83 -0.25
CA VAL A 113 6.30 8.58 -1.33
C VAL A 113 5.27 9.48 -2.01
N GLY A 114 5.45 10.79 -1.87
CA GLY A 114 4.62 11.80 -2.52
C GLY A 114 5.41 12.72 -3.46
N PRO A 115 4.75 13.73 -4.05
CA PRO A 115 5.39 14.71 -4.94
C PRO A 115 6.52 15.51 -4.28
N GLY A 116 6.47 15.65 -2.95
CA GLY A 116 7.50 16.32 -2.15
C GLY A 116 8.68 15.42 -1.75
N GLY A 117 8.69 14.16 -2.18
CA GLY A 117 9.65 13.16 -1.73
C GLY A 117 9.05 12.14 -0.76
N VAL A 118 9.94 11.44 -0.07
CA VAL A 118 9.61 10.43 0.93
C VAL A 118 9.29 11.12 2.26
N LEU A 119 8.19 10.72 2.90
CA LEU A 119 7.84 11.17 4.25
C LEU A 119 8.74 10.52 5.30
N THR A 120 8.92 11.19 6.45
CA THR A 120 9.66 10.62 7.57
C THR A 120 8.77 9.70 8.39
N GLN A 121 9.35 8.71 9.05
CA GLN A 121 8.61 7.84 9.96
C GLN A 121 7.86 8.68 11.01
N GLY A 122 6.56 8.41 11.17
CA GLY A 122 5.68 9.14 12.09
C GLY A 122 4.98 10.36 11.49
N ASP A 123 5.38 10.83 10.30
CA ASP A 123 4.64 11.87 9.59
C ASP A 123 3.25 11.37 9.20
N ASP A 124 2.23 12.23 9.28
CA ASP A 124 0.90 11.91 8.74
C ASP A 124 0.92 12.07 7.22
N PRO A 125 0.59 11.01 6.44
CA PRO A 125 0.51 11.11 5.00
C PRO A 125 -0.59 12.09 4.59
N ASN A 126 -0.15 13.22 4.02
CA ASN A 126 -0.98 14.36 3.61
C ASN A 126 -1.96 14.05 2.44
N GLY A 127 -2.03 12.80 2.01
CA GLY A 127 -2.96 12.32 0.98
C GLY A 127 -2.45 12.44 -0.45
N LEU A 128 -1.24 12.97 -0.67
CA LEU A 128 -0.66 13.15 -1.99
C LEU A 128 0.15 11.94 -2.49
N GLN A 129 0.26 10.87 -1.69
CA GLN A 129 1.06 9.67 -1.96
C GLN A 129 0.38 8.75 -3.00
N ASN A 130 -0.10 9.35 -4.09
CA ASN A 130 -0.98 8.69 -5.05
C ASN A 130 -0.31 7.49 -5.73
N ALA A 131 -1.08 6.42 -5.93
CA ALA A 131 -0.66 5.22 -6.64
C ALA A 131 -1.58 4.96 -7.84
N PHE A 132 -1.00 4.81 -9.03
CA PHE A 132 -1.78 4.46 -10.22
C PHE A 132 -2.33 3.04 -10.14
N ARG A 133 -1.51 2.09 -9.67
CA ARG A 133 -1.81 0.67 -9.54
C ARG A 133 -0.84 0.01 -8.56
N CYS A 134 -1.27 -1.07 -7.91
CA CYS A 134 -0.40 -2.01 -7.23
C CYS A 134 -0.46 -3.37 -7.93
N SER A 135 0.64 -4.12 -7.88
CA SER A 135 0.66 -5.51 -8.34
C SER A 135 1.66 -6.31 -7.53
N ARG A 136 1.28 -7.53 -7.15
CA ARG A 136 2.17 -8.47 -6.49
C ARG A 136 2.92 -9.28 -7.54
N TYR A 137 4.23 -9.35 -7.36
CA TYR A 137 5.09 -10.32 -8.02
C TYR A 137 5.36 -11.47 -7.06
N ALA A 138 5.26 -12.71 -7.53
CA ALA A 138 5.64 -13.87 -6.74
C ALA A 138 7.16 -13.90 -6.52
N SER A 139 7.62 -14.61 -5.49
CA SER A 139 9.05 -14.67 -5.14
C SER A 139 9.92 -15.31 -6.23
N ASP A 140 9.32 -16.10 -7.10
CA ASP A 140 9.92 -16.75 -8.27
C ASP A 140 9.71 -15.96 -9.58
N PHE A 141 9.27 -14.70 -9.49
CA PHE A 141 9.14 -13.84 -10.67
C PHE A 141 10.50 -13.72 -11.39
N PRO A 142 10.62 -14.14 -12.67
CA PRO A 142 11.91 -14.18 -13.37
C PRO A 142 12.62 -12.82 -13.46
N GLY A 143 11.89 -11.71 -13.32
CA GLY A 143 12.48 -10.38 -13.26
C GLY A 143 13.39 -10.15 -12.05
N PHE A 144 13.33 -11.02 -11.04
CA PHE A 144 14.18 -10.98 -9.85
C PHE A 144 15.47 -11.81 -9.98
N ASP A 145 15.67 -12.56 -11.07
CA ASP A 145 16.86 -13.38 -11.25
C ASP A 145 18.15 -12.54 -11.17
N GLY A 146 19.06 -12.93 -10.26
CA GLY A 146 20.33 -12.24 -10.03
C GLY A 146 20.22 -10.86 -9.38
N ARG A 147 19.04 -10.50 -8.82
CA ARG A 147 18.84 -9.28 -8.03
C ARG A 147 19.02 -9.58 -6.54
N ASP A 148 19.57 -8.61 -5.81
CA ASP A 148 19.52 -8.64 -4.35
C ASP A 148 18.11 -8.24 -3.90
N LEU A 149 17.45 -9.15 -3.17
CA LEU A 149 16.11 -8.96 -2.62
C LEU A 149 16.14 -8.95 -1.09
N THR A 150 17.32 -8.77 -0.48
CA THR A 150 17.44 -8.63 0.97
C THR A 150 16.53 -7.48 1.40
N PRO A 151 15.52 -7.72 2.28
CA PRO A 151 14.63 -6.64 2.71
C PRO A 151 15.43 -5.54 3.40
N GLY A 152 15.22 -4.30 2.97
CA GLY A 152 15.71 -3.12 3.68
C GLY A 152 14.77 -2.73 4.84
N GLY A 153 15.12 -1.62 5.52
CA GLY A 153 14.21 -0.96 6.45
C GLY A 153 13.01 -0.32 5.75
N PRO A 154 12.04 0.22 6.52
CA PRO A 154 10.95 1.04 5.99
C PRO A 154 11.44 2.17 5.07
N ILE A 155 10.66 2.49 4.04
CA ILE A 155 11.02 3.53 3.06
C ILE A 155 11.10 4.90 3.73
N GLU A 156 10.31 5.13 4.77
CA GLU A 156 10.21 6.35 5.57
C GLU A 156 11.45 6.67 6.38
N LEU A 157 12.37 5.71 6.53
CA LEU A 157 13.64 5.98 7.16
C LEU A 157 14.51 6.75 6.16
N PRO A 158 15.08 7.91 6.55
CA PRO A 158 16.15 8.50 5.77
C PRO A 158 17.18 7.42 5.45
N ALA A 159 17.68 7.39 4.21
CA ALA A 159 18.74 6.47 3.79
C ALA A 159 19.98 6.49 4.71
N CYS A 160 20.07 7.53 5.57
CA CYS A 160 21.10 7.77 6.57
C CYS A 160 20.54 8.11 7.97
N ALA A 161 19.34 7.65 8.36
CA ALA A 161 18.78 8.03 9.66
C ALA A 161 19.73 7.70 10.82
N GLY A 162 20.41 6.56 10.70
CA GLY A 162 21.43 6.11 11.65
C GLY A 162 22.83 6.70 11.43
N ASP A 163 23.05 7.60 10.47
CA ASP A 163 24.35 8.26 10.25
C ASP A 163 24.45 9.49 11.15
N LEU A 164 24.69 9.23 12.44
CA LEU A 164 24.70 10.23 13.49
C LEU A 164 25.93 11.14 13.39
N ASN A 165 26.99 10.70 12.71
CA ASN A 165 28.22 11.47 12.54
C ASN A 165 28.33 12.17 11.16
N GLY A 166 27.47 11.84 10.20
CA GLY A 166 27.40 12.42 8.86
C GLY A 166 28.49 11.94 7.89
N ASP A 167 29.08 10.76 8.11
CA ASP A 167 30.17 10.22 7.29
C ASP A 167 29.70 9.40 6.07
N GLY A 168 28.38 9.25 5.91
CA GLY A 168 27.74 8.51 4.83
C GLY A 168 27.71 7.00 5.07
N ILE A 169 28.02 6.53 6.28
CA ILE A 169 27.99 5.12 6.69
C ILE A 169 27.31 5.01 8.05
N VAL A 170 26.23 4.23 8.14
CA VAL A 170 25.70 3.81 9.44
C VAL A 170 26.54 2.64 9.95
N GLY A 171 27.33 2.88 11.00
CA GLY A 171 28.27 1.89 11.51
C GLY A 171 28.57 2.01 13.00
N GLY A 172 29.75 1.49 13.38
CA GLY A 172 30.16 1.43 14.79
C GLY A 172 30.35 2.80 15.43
N ALA A 173 30.67 3.83 14.63
CA ALA A 173 30.77 5.21 15.11
C ALA A 173 29.40 5.73 15.55
N ASP A 174 28.36 5.50 14.74
CA ASP A 174 27.01 5.93 15.03
C ASP A 174 26.38 5.14 16.16
N LEU A 175 26.62 3.82 16.22
CA LEU A 175 26.23 3.02 17.38
C LEU A 175 26.86 3.59 18.67
N GLY A 176 28.12 4.00 18.61
CA GLY A 176 28.80 4.64 19.73
C GLY A 176 28.13 5.95 20.15
N LEU A 177 27.69 6.76 19.19
CA LEU A 177 26.97 8.01 19.44
C LEU A 177 25.57 7.76 20.03
N LEU A 178 24.81 6.79 19.49
CA LEU A 178 23.49 6.42 20.00
C LEU A 178 23.57 5.94 21.45
N LEU A 179 24.53 5.06 21.75
CA LEU A 179 24.75 4.56 23.11
C LEU A 179 25.24 5.65 24.08
N ALA A 180 25.92 6.69 23.59
CA ALA A 180 26.41 7.79 24.43
C ALA A 180 25.27 8.65 25.00
N VAL A 181 24.12 8.69 24.31
CA VAL A 181 22.93 9.46 24.71
C VAL A 181 21.74 8.57 25.10
N TRP A 182 22.00 7.31 25.47
CA TRP A 182 20.98 6.34 25.86
C TRP A 182 20.11 6.82 27.03
N GLY A 183 18.78 6.69 26.89
CA GLY A 183 17.78 7.13 27.86
C GLY A 183 17.55 8.64 27.90
N SER A 184 18.15 9.39 26.97
CA SER A 184 17.90 10.83 26.80
C SER A 184 16.76 11.09 25.82
N ASN A 185 16.43 12.36 25.61
CA ASN A 185 15.52 12.83 24.56
C ASN A 185 16.27 13.56 23.43
N ASP A 186 17.51 13.17 23.16
CA ASP A 186 18.31 13.79 22.09
C ASP A 186 17.64 13.55 20.72
N PRO A 187 17.15 14.61 20.06
CA PRO A 187 16.40 14.47 18.82
C PRO A 187 17.26 13.97 17.65
N ALA A 188 18.59 14.02 17.75
CA ALA A 188 19.46 13.48 16.71
C ALA A 188 19.58 11.95 16.78
N ALA A 189 19.43 11.36 17.98
CA ALA A 189 19.55 9.92 18.20
C ALA A 189 18.21 9.22 18.45
N ASP A 190 17.12 9.98 18.63
CA ASP A 190 15.74 9.48 18.68
C ASP A 190 15.23 9.21 17.26
N LEU A 191 15.70 8.11 16.69
CA LEU A 191 15.39 7.67 15.32
C LEU A 191 13.92 7.23 15.19
N SER A 192 13.30 6.82 16.29
CA SER A 192 11.92 6.34 16.33
C SER A 192 10.90 7.46 16.56
N GLY A 193 11.34 8.62 17.07
CA GLY A 193 10.51 9.78 17.37
C GLY A 193 9.60 9.58 18.59
N ASP A 194 9.92 8.64 19.48
CA ASP A 194 9.10 8.32 20.66
C ASP A 194 9.44 9.19 21.89
N GLY A 195 10.43 10.07 21.76
CA GLY A 195 10.91 10.99 22.78
C GLY A 195 11.97 10.40 23.71
N THR A 196 12.42 9.17 23.49
CA THR A 196 13.47 8.51 24.29
C THR A 196 14.44 7.68 23.43
N VAL A 197 15.73 8.01 23.47
CA VAL A 197 16.77 7.19 22.84
C VAL A 197 16.91 5.85 23.56
N GLY A 198 16.61 4.74 22.88
CA GLY A 198 16.63 3.41 23.47
C GLY A 198 16.61 2.27 22.46
N GLY A 199 15.97 1.17 22.86
CA GLY A 199 15.96 -0.07 22.08
C GLY A 199 15.28 0.05 20.72
N ALA A 200 14.29 0.93 20.61
CA ALA A 200 13.62 1.22 19.34
C ALA A 200 14.61 1.85 18.34
N ASP A 201 15.35 2.87 18.77
CA ASP A 201 16.34 3.56 17.93
C ASP A 201 17.53 2.68 17.57
N LEU A 202 17.98 1.83 18.52
CA LEU A 202 19.01 0.84 18.23
C LEU A 202 18.56 -0.15 17.13
N GLY A 203 17.30 -0.57 17.16
CA GLY A 203 16.72 -1.41 16.12
C GLY A 203 16.74 -0.73 14.75
N LEU A 204 16.42 0.57 14.71
CA LEU A 204 16.42 1.38 13.48
C LEU A 204 17.84 1.62 12.95
N LEU A 205 18.80 1.94 13.84
CA LEU A 205 20.22 2.09 13.46
C LEU A 205 20.76 0.77 12.89
N ALA A 206 20.43 -0.37 13.51
CA ALA A 206 20.83 -1.67 13.01
C ALA A 206 20.18 -2.03 11.66
N ALA A 207 18.94 -1.62 11.42
CA ALA A 207 18.25 -1.82 10.15
C ALA A 207 18.86 -0.98 9.00
N ALA A 208 19.50 0.15 9.33
CA ALA A 208 20.17 1.03 8.38
C ALA A 208 21.67 0.74 8.22
N TRP A 209 22.22 -0.32 8.85
CA TRP A 209 23.65 -0.58 8.90
C TRP A 209 24.28 -0.76 7.51
N GLY A 210 25.27 0.07 7.19
CA GLY A 210 25.93 0.09 5.88
C GLY A 210 26.05 1.49 5.29
N SER A 211 26.43 1.55 4.01
CA SER A 211 26.56 2.83 3.31
C SER A 211 25.20 3.44 2.97
N CYS A 212 25.13 4.76 3.08
CA CYS A 212 24.06 5.58 2.56
C CYS A 212 24.10 5.64 1.03
N SER A 213 23.35 4.78 0.33
CA SER A 213 23.26 4.80 -1.15
C SER A 213 21.85 4.69 -1.66
#